data_AF-A0A957EKJ9-F1
#
_entry.id   AF-A0A957EKJ9-F1
#
_cell.length_a   1.000
_cell.length_b   1.000
_cell.length_c   1.000
_cell.angle_alpha   90.00
_cell.angle_beta   90.00
_cell.angle_gamma   90.00
#
_symmetry.space_group_name_H-M   'P 1'
#
loop_
_entity.id
_entity.type
_entity.pdbx_description
1 polymer ?
#
loop_
_entity_poly.entity_id
_entity_poly.type
_entity_poly.pdbx_seq_one_letter_code
_entity_poly.pdbx_strand_id
1 'polypeptide(L)'
;MDHRKLFGLILALYLLLTWGFSVTTPLFEAPDEQHHYFTAQFIADTGKLPTSLENHLARQEAAQPPLYYLLAAVFIAPLDTGNVA
;
A
#
# COMPACT_ATOMS: atom_id res chain seq x y z
N MET A 1 -23.64 -1.27 -30.54
CA MET A 1 -22.18 -1.12 -30.42
C MET A 1 -21.60 -2.50 -30.16
N ASP A 2 -20.53 -2.90 -30.84
CA ASP A 2 -19.88 -4.20 -30.59
C ASP A 2 -19.43 -4.26 -29.12
N HIS A 3 -19.77 -5.34 -28.41
CA HIS A 3 -19.43 -5.55 -27.00
C HIS A 3 -17.91 -5.43 -26.75
N ARG A 4 -17.10 -5.82 -27.73
CA ARG A 4 -15.63 -5.66 -27.68
C ARG A 4 -15.21 -4.18 -27.68
N LYS A 5 -15.87 -3.35 -28.49
CA LYS A 5 -15.61 -1.91 -28.54
C LYS A 5 -16.07 -1.20 -27.28
N LEU A 6 -17.23 -1.61 -26.74
CA LEU A 6 -17.73 -1.10 -25.46
C LEU A 6 -16.79 -1.46 -24.30
N PHE A 7 -16.35 -2.73 -24.24
CA PHE A 7 -15.38 -3.17 -23.23
C PHE A 7 -14.07 -2.39 -23.33
N GLY A 8 -13.53 -2.24 -24.55
CA GLY A 8 -12.31 -1.46 -24.77
C GLY A 8 -12.44 0.00 -24.32
N LEU A 9 -13.60 0.63 -24.58
CA LEU A 9 -13.88 1.99 -24.11
C LEU A 9 -13.94 2.07 -22.58
N ILE A 10 -14.64 1.14 -21.92
CA ILE A 10 -14.73 1.10 -20.46
C ILE A 10 -13.34 0.92 -19.84
N LEU A 11 -12.53 0.01 -20.37
CA LEU A 11 -11.18 -0.24 -19.87
C LEU A 11 -10.29 1.00 -20.05
N ALA A 12 -10.36 1.65 -21.21
CA ALA A 12 -9.60 2.88 -21.45
C ALA A 12 -10.00 4.01 -20.49
N LEU A 13 -11.30 4.19 -20.26
CA LEU A 13 -11.79 5.20 -19.31
C LEU A 13 -11.37 4.88 -17.87
N TYR A 14 -11.46 3.61 -17.45
CA TYR A 14 -11.00 3.17 -16.14
C TYR A 14 -9.52 3.49 -15.93
N LEU A 15 -8.66 3.08 -16.87
CA LEU A 15 -7.21 3.32 -16.77
C LEU A 15 -6.86 4.81 -16.76
N LEU A 16 -7.56 5.63 -17.55
CA LEU A 16 -7.34 7.08 -17.56
C LEU A 16 -7.75 7.72 -16.23
N LEU A 17 -8.86 7.29 -15.64
CA LEU A 17 -9.32 7.78 -14.33
C LEU A 17 -8.40 7.36 -13.20
N THR A 18 -8.00 6.08 -13.14
CA THR A 18 -7.12 5.58 -12.08
C THR A 18 -5.72 6.15 -12.18
N TRP A 19 -5.20 6.33 -13.40
CA TRP A 19 -3.94 7.05 -13.60
C TRP A 19 -4.08 8.50 -13.15
N GLY A 20 -5.10 9.22 -13.61
CA GLY A 20 -5.35 10.60 -13.19
C GLY A 20 -5.36 10.74 -11.66
N PHE A 21 -6.13 9.89 -10.98
CA PHE A 21 -6.16 9.83 -9.52
C PHE A 21 -4.77 9.57 -8.92
N SER A 22 -4.03 8.59 -9.43
CA SER A 22 -2.71 8.21 -8.92
C SER A 22 -1.64 9.31 -9.05
N VAL A 23 -1.74 10.20 -10.04
CA VAL A 23 -0.77 11.30 -10.20
C VAL A 23 -1.21 12.60 -9.53
N THR A 24 -2.51 12.77 -9.29
CA THR A 24 -3.03 13.97 -8.61
C THR A 24 -3.10 13.84 -7.10
N THR A 25 -3.20 12.61 -6.58
CA THR A 25 -3.20 12.33 -5.14
C THR A 25 -1.75 12.22 -4.67
N PRO A 26 -1.29 13.09 -3.74
CA PRO A 26 0.03 12.96 -3.15
C PRO A 26 0.21 11.62 -2.45
N LEU A 27 1.46 11.16 -2.33
CA LEU A 27 1.79 9.98 -1.54
C LEU A 27 1.28 10.15 -0.11
N PHE A 28 0.65 9.09 0.42
CA PHE A 28 0.10 9.01 1.77
C PHE A 28 -1.16 9.84 2.05
N GLU A 29 -1.80 10.41 1.04
CA GLU A 29 -3.13 11.05 1.16
C GLU A 29 -4.27 10.05 0.93
N ALA A 30 -4.04 8.97 0.17
CA ALA A 30 -5.02 7.90 0.08
C ALA A 30 -5.11 7.15 1.42
N PRO A 31 -6.32 6.76 1.87
CA PRO A 31 -6.58 6.35 3.25
C PRO A 31 -5.76 5.14 3.71
N ASP A 32 -5.47 4.21 2.80
CA ASP A 32 -4.83 2.93 3.16
C ASP A 32 -3.31 2.93 2.96
N GLU A 33 -2.76 3.89 2.21
CA GLU A 33 -1.33 3.91 1.83
C GLU A 33 -0.42 3.97 3.06
N GLN A 34 -0.79 4.79 4.04
CA GLN A 34 -0.05 4.92 5.29
C GLN A 34 -0.01 3.60 6.05
N HIS A 35 -1.17 2.96 6.24
CA HIS A 35 -1.27 1.71 6.99
C HIS A 35 -0.43 0.61 6.36
N HIS A 36 -0.46 0.47 5.04
CA HIS A 36 0.34 -0.53 4.35
C HIS A 36 1.85 -0.27 4.46
N TYR A 37 2.27 0.98 4.23
CA TYR A 37 3.69 1.33 4.27
C TYR A 37 4.27 1.15 5.68
N PHE A 38 3.62 1.72 6.70
CA PHE A 38 4.11 1.64 8.08
C PHE A 38 4.10 0.21 8.63
N THR A 39 3.23 -0.67 8.10
CA THR A 39 3.27 -2.10 8.40
C THR A 39 4.53 -2.77 7.85
N ALA A 40 4.86 -2.52 6.58
CA ALA A 40 6.06 -3.07 5.97
C ALA A 40 7.35 -2.47 6.60
N GLN A 41 7.32 -1.18 6.93
CA GLN A 41 8.42 -0.51 7.64
C GLN A 41 8.61 -1.09 9.03
N PHE A 42 7.54 -1.28 9.82
CA PHE A 42 7.64 -1.92 11.13
C PHE A 42 8.30 -3.30 11.06
N ILE A 43 7.94 -4.10 10.06
CA ILE A 43 8.57 -5.41 9.83
C ILE A 43 10.05 -5.24 9.45
N ALA A 44 10.39 -4.28 8.60
CA ALA A 44 11.77 -4.00 8.19
C ALA A 44 12.64 -3.58 9.39
N ASP A 45 12.10 -2.71 10.26
CA ASP A 45 12.81 -2.16 11.42
C ASP A 45 12.94 -3.17 12.56
N THR A 46 11.90 -3.97 12.81
CA THR A 46 11.82 -4.83 14.00
C THR A 46 12.05 -6.32 13.73
N GLY A 47 11.90 -6.76 12.48
CA GLY A 47 11.89 -8.18 12.09
C GLY A 47 10.68 -8.95 12.63
N LYS A 48 9.63 -8.28 13.13
CA LYS A 48 8.45 -8.89 13.75
C LYS A 48 7.18 -8.54 12.99
N LEU A 49 6.19 -9.42 13.09
CA LEU A 49 4.83 -9.13 12.61
C LEU A 49 4.11 -8.23 13.62
N PRO A 50 3.36 -7.22 13.15
CA PRO A 50 2.58 -6.36 14.04
C PRO A 50 1.44 -7.15 14.69
N THR A 51 1.04 -6.69 15.87
CA THR A 51 -0.09 -7.29 16.61
C THR A 51 -1.27 -6.34 16.65
N SER A 52 -2.47 -6.89 16.76
CA SER A 52 -3.69 -6.10 16.91
C SER A 52 -3.82 -5.44 18.29
N LEU A 53 -2.80 -5.48 19.15
CA LEU A 53 -2.82 -4.91 20.51
C LEU A 53 -1.95 -3.65 20.63
N GLU A 54 -1.05 -3.42 19.69
CA GLU A 54 -0.13 -2.27 19.70
C GLU A 54 -0.85 -0.96 19.32
N ASN A 55 -0.30 0.20 19.74
CA ASN A 55 -0.90 1.51 19.46
C ASN A 55 -0.08 2.28 18.41
N HIS A 56 0.02 1.72 17.21
CA HIS A 56 0.70 2.33 16.05
C HIS A 56 -0.04 2.02 14.75
N LEU A 57 0.31 2.71 13.66
CA LEU A 57 -0.39 2.62 12.36
C LEU A 57 -0.42 1.20 11.78
N ALA A 58 0.60 0.38 12.03
CA ALA A 58 0.67 -1.00 11.55
C ALA A 58 -0.33 -1.97 12.22
N ARG A 59 -1.03 -1.55 13.28
CA ARG A 59 -2.05 -2.38 13.96
C ARG A 59 -3.21 -2.73 13.03
N GLN A 60 -3.61 -1.82 12.15
CA GLN A 60 -4.78 -2.03 11.29
C GLN A 60 -4.59 -3.23 10.36
N GLU A 61 -3.36 -3.42 9.87
CA GLU A 61 -2.99 -4.50 8.95
C GLU A 61 -2.56 -5.79 9.65
N ALA A 62 -2.54 -5.83 11.00
CA ALA A 62 -2.08 -7.00 11.75
C ALA A 62 -2.91 -8.27 11.51
N ALA A 63 -4.17 -8.14 11.06
CA ALA A 63 -5.04 -9.25 10.73
C ALA A 63 -4.86 -9.75 9.28
N GLN A 64 -4.14 -9.02 8.42
CA GLN A 64 -3.96 -9.38 7.03
C GLN A 64 -2.89 -10.47 6.85
N PRO A 65 -2.95 -11.26 5.76
CA PRO A 65 -1.88 -12.18 5.40
C PRO A 65 -0.53 -11.46 5.24
N PRO A 66 0.56 -11.96 5.84
CA PRO A 66 1.81 -11.18 5.97
C PRO A 66 2.65 -11.13 4.70
N LEU A 67 2.36 -11.97 3.68
CA LEU A 67 3.23 -12.15 2.52
C LEU A 67 3.54 -10.84 1.79
N TYR A 68 2.52 -10.00 1.58
CA TYR A 68 2.69 -8.71 0.93
C TYR A 68 3.67 -7.81 1.72
N TYR A 69 3.48 -7.71 3.03
CA TYR A 69 4.30 -6.85 3.89
C TYR A 69 5.72 -7.39 4.07
N LEU A 70 5.90 -8.71 4.15
CA LEU A 70 7.22 -9.34 4.20
C LEU A 70 8.03 -9.05 2.94
N LEU A 71 7.40 -9.12 1.75
CA LEU A 71 8.06 -8.79 0.49
C LEU A 71 8.41 -7.31 0.42
N ALA A 72 7.50 -6.42 0.81
CA ALA A 72 7.75 -4.98 0.86
C ALA A 72 8.89 -4.64 1.84
N ALA A 73 8.92 -5.28 3.02
CA ALA A 73 9.94 -5.07 4.04
C ALA A 73 11.35 -5.40 3.53
N VAL A 74 11.52 -6.39 2.65
CA VAL A 74 12.82 -6.71 2.03
C VAL A 74 13.39 -5.52 1.23
N PHE A 75 12.51 -4.74 0.58
CA PHE A 75 12.92 -3.56 -0.18
C PHE A 75 13.10 -2.32 0.70
N ILE A 76 12.42 -2.26 1.86
CA ILE A 76 12.52 -1.13 2.81
C ILE A 76 13.74 -1.28 3.72
N ALA A 77 14.07 -2.49 4.18
CA ALA A 77 15.15 -2.77 5.13
C ALA A 77 16.53 -2.14 4.83
N PRO A 78 16.99 -2.00 3.56
CA PRO A 78 18.27 -1.34 3.28
C PRO A 78 18.20 0.20 3.25
N LEU A 79 17.01 0.80 3.35
CA LEU A 79 16.81 2.25 3.26
C LEU A 79 16.89 2.88 4.65
N ASP A 80 17.51 4.06 4.75
CA ASP A 80 17.38 4.91 5.94
C ASP A 80 16.02 5.63 5.86
N THR A 81 15.04 5.08 6.56
CA THR A 81 13.69 5.67 6.59
C THR A 81 13.51 6.72 7.68
N GLY A 82 14.57 7.04 8.44
CA GLY A 82 14.48 7.75 9.70
C GLY A 82 13.68 6.96 10.74
N ASN A 83 13.96 7.16 12.03
CA ASN A 83 13.08 6.66 13.10
C ASN A 83 11.81 7.52 13.15
N VAL A 84 10.90 7.31 12.20
CA VAL A 84 9.52 7.80 12.24
C VAL A 84 8.68 6.81 13.04
N ALA A 85 9.04 6.65 14.32
CA ALA A 85 8.30 5.84 15.29
C ALA A 85 7.44 6.72 16.18
#